data_AF-A0A2V7W7S2-F1
#
_entry.id   AF-A0A2V7W7S2-F1
#
_cell.length_a   1.000
_cell.length_b   1.000
_cell.length_c   1.000
_cell.angle_alpha   90.00
_cell.angle_beta   90.00
_cell.angle_gamma   90.00
#
_symmetry.space_group_name_H-M   'P 1'
#
loop_
_entity.id
_entity.type
_entity.pdbx_description
1 polymer ?
#
loop_
_entity_poly.entity_id
_entity_poly.type
_entity_poly.pdbx_seq_one_letter_code
_entity_poly.pdbx_strand_id
1 'polypeptide(L)'
;MVIVSRIIAALAYAGAAFLFGLALGERGEFGPVQYVFWFVIPIATFVLALCAKKARAEIFLTGLVLFAGLRWGESAFAKAWDECVLRGRVVRAQIVERHKTTDEYPARLEDLGVDLPCKCVLRKTILHYYANERGFRLWMSNDRERIAF
;
A
#
# COMPACT_ATOMS: atom_id res chain seq x y z
N MET A 1 -9.77 0.58 -36.84
CA MET A 1 -8.49 0.54 -36.10
C MET A 1 -8.36 1.67 -35.06
N VAL A 2 -8.74 2.91 -35.36
CA VAL A 2 -8.62 4.06 -34.44
C VAL A 2 -9.45 3.93 -33.14
N ILE A 3 -10.65 3.37 -33.20
CA ILE A 3 -11.52 3.20 -32.01
C ILE A 3 -10.93 2.20 -31.00
N VAL A 4 -10.40 1.08 -31.49
CA VAL A 4 -9.77 0.05 -30.64
C VAL A 4 -8.54 0.60 -29.92
N SER A 5 -7.71 1.37 -30.62
CA SER A 5 -6.54 2.03 -30.01
C SER A 5 -6.93 3.03 -28.90
N ARG A 6 -8.01 3.80 -29.09
CA ARG A 6 -8.53 4.73 -28.08
C ARG A 6 -9.10 4.02 -26.86
N ILE A 7 -9.79 2.90 -27.05
CA ILE A 7 -10.33 2.09 -25.94
C ILE A 7 -9.18 1.49 -25.12
N ILE A 8 -8.15 0.94 -25.79
CA ILE A 8 -6.98 0.38 -25.10
C ILE A 8 -6.26 1.48 -24.30
N ALA A 9 -6.06 2.65 -24.89
CA ALA A 9 -5.46 3.78 -24.18
C ALA A 9 -6.30 4.20 -22.95
N ALA A 10 -7.62 4.34 -23.11
CA ALA A 10 -8.51 4.71 -22.01
C ALA A 10 -8.50 3.69 -20.87
N LEU A 11 -8.50 2.38 -21.19
CA LEU A 11 -8.38 1.31 -20.20
C LEU A 11 -7.02 1.33 -19.50
N ALA A 12 -5.94 1.56 -20.23
CA ALA A 12 -4.60 1.68 -19.66
C ALA A 12 -4.50 2.88 -18.70
N TYR A 13 -5.08 4.03 -19.06
CA TYR A 13 -5.13 5.20 -18.18
C TYR A 13 -5.99 4.97 -16.94
N ALA A 14 -7.16 4.34 -17.10
CA ALA A 14 -8.01 3.99 -15.96
C ALA A 14 -7.31 2.99 -15.02
N GLY A 15 -6.66 1.97 -15.58
CA GLY A 15 -5.87 1.00 -14.81
C GLY A 15 -4.70 1.66 -14.08
N ALA A 16 -3.95 2.55 -14.74
CA ALA A 16 -2.87 3.31 -14.11
C ALA A 16 -3.39 4.23 -13.00
N ALA A 17 -4.51 4.91 -13.21
CA ALA A 17 -5.16 5.74 -12.20
C ALA A 17 -5.59 4.91 -10.98
N PHE A 18 -6.20 3.74 -11.21
CA PHE A 18 -6.58 2.83 -10.14
C PHE A 18 -5.37 2.37 -9.33
N LEU A 19 -4.31 1.89 -10.01
CA LEU A 19 -3.10 1.41 -9.35
C LEU A 19 -2.37 2.54 -8.60
N PHE A 20 -2.37 3.75 -9.13
CA PHE A 20 -1.82 4.91 -8.45
C PHE A 20 -2.63 5.26 -7.19
N GLY A 21 -3.95 5.23 -7.27
CA GLY A 21 -4.83 5.37 -6.11
C GLY A 21 -4.56 4.31 -5.06
N LEU A 22 -4.49 3.05 -5.48
CA LEU A 22 -4.19 1.90 -4.62
C LEU A 22 -2.84 2.08 -3.92
N ALA A 23 -1.80 2.50 -4.65
CA ALA A 23 -0.47 2.76 -4.10
C ALA A 23 -0.48 3.90 -3.07
N LEU A 24 -1.26 4.96 -3.29
CA LEU A 24 -1.46 6.02 -2.30
C LEU A 24 -2.21 5.51 -1.07
N GLY A 25 -3.23 4.68 -1.27
CA GLY A 25 -4.06 4.14 -0.20
C GLY A 25 -3.30 3.19 0.72
N GLU A 26 -2.38 2.41 0.16
CA GLU A 26 -1.53 1.50 0.94
C GLU A 26 -0.46 2.20 1.77
N ARG A 27 -0.28 3.51 1.61
CA ARG A 27 0.71 4.29 2.36
C ARG A 27 0.13 4.87 3.65
N GLY A 28 -0.52 4.01 4.45
CA GLY A 28 -1.08 4.34 5.76
C GLY A 28 -0.08 4.98 6.75
N GLU A 29 1.22 4.90 6.46
CA GLU A 29 2.30 5.60 7.16
C GLU A 29 2.21 7.15 7.04
N PHE A 30 1.54 7.68 6.02
CA PHE A 30 1.44 9.14 5.79
C PHE A 30 0.39 9.85 6.65
N GLY A 31 -0.51 9.09 7.28
CA GLY A 31 -1.41 9.62 8.30
C GLY A 31 -2.30 10.77 7.92
N PRO A 32 -2.25 11.92 8.62
CA PRO A 32 -3.09 13.08 8.30
C PRO A 32 -3.01 13.48 6.83
N VAL A 33 -1.84 13.32 6.22
CA VAL A 33 -1.60 13.62 4.80
C VAL A 33 -2.42 12.73 3.89
N GLN A 34 -2.72 11.49 4.30
CA GLN A 34 -3.53 10.60 3.51
C GLN A 34 -4.99 11.07 3.41
N TYR A 35 -5.54 11.64 4.49
CA TYR A 35 -6.87 12.26 4.47
C TYR A 35 -6.91 13.49 3.57
N VAL A 36 -5.78 14.15 3.29
CA VAL A 36 -5.73 15.25 2.31
C VAL A 36 -6.13 14.75 0.93
N PHE A 37 -5.72 13.54 0.54
CA PHE A 37 -6.10 12.97 -0.76
C PHE A 37 -7.60 12.68 -0.87
N TRP A 38 -8.30 12.47 0.26
CA TRP A 38 -9.75 12.27 0.25
C TRP A 38 -10.49 13.51 -0.24
N PHE A 39 -9.92 14.69 -0.02
CA PHE A 39 -10.51 15.96 -0.46
C PHE A 39 -9.87 16.45 -1.76
N VAL A 40 -8.54 16.36 -1.88
CA VAL A 40 -7.82 16.86 -3.05
C VAL A 40 -8.22 16.13 -4.32
N ILE A 41 -8.36 14.80 -4.30
CA ILE A 41 -8.73 14.04 -5.50
C ILE A 41 -10.11 14.43 -6.03
N PRO A 42 -11.20 14.41 -5.24
CA PRO A 42 -12.52 14.80 -5.75
C PRO A 42 -12.59 16.28 -6.11
N ILE A 43 -11.97 17.18 -5.34
CA ILE A 43 -11.95 18.62 -5.64
C ILE A 43 -11.20 18.87 -6.95
N ALA A 44 -10.00 18.31 -7.11
CA ALA A 44 -9.21 18.47 -8.33
C ALA A 44 -9.94 17.86 -9.54
N THR A 45 -10.55 16.69 -9.39
CA THR A 45 -11.37 16.05 -10.45
C THR A 45 -12.52 16.95 -10.85
N PHE A 46 -13.25 17.50 -9.88
CA PHE A 46 -14.39 18.38 -10.12
C PHE A 46 -13.97 19.67 -10.82
N VAL A 47 -12.91 20.35 -10.33
CA VAL A 47 -12.37 21.58 -10.92
C VAL A 47 -11.89 21.32 -12.35
N LEU A 48 -11.12 20.24 -12.58
CA LEU A 48 -10.64 19.88 -13.91
C LEU A 48 -11.81 19.59 -14.87
N ALA A 49 -12.85 18.90 -14.39
CA ALA A 49 -14.03 18.62 -15.20
C ALA A 49 -14.83 19.89 -15.56
N LEU A 50 -14.89 20.88 -14.66
CA LEU A 50 -15.52 22.18 -14.95
C LEU A 50 -14.72 22.97 -15.98
N CYS A 51 -13.40 23.02 -15.83
CA CYS A 51 -12.49 23.74 -16.75
C CYS A 51 -12.37 23.06 -18.12
N ALA A 52 -12.62 21.75 -18.20
CA ALA A 52 -12.52 21.01 -19.44
C ALA A 52 -13.64 21.36 -20.42
N LYS A 53 -13.25 21.79 -21.63
CA LYS A 53 -14.18 22.09 -22.73
C LYS A 53 -14.66 20.82 -23.47
N LYS A 54 -13.90 19.72 -23.39
CA LYS A 54 -14.19 18.39 -23.97
C LYS A 54 -13.69 17.31 -22.98
N ALA A 55 -14.15 16.08 -23.12
CA ALA A 55 -13.73 14.93 -22.30
C ALA A 55 -14.05 15.00 -20.79
N ARG A 56 -15.08 15.77 -20.38
CA ARG A 56 -15.49 15.87 -18.97
C ARG A 56 -15.80 14.52 -18.32
N ALA A 57 -16.51 13.65 -19.05
CA ALA A 57 -16.86 12.31 -18.59
C ALA A 57 -15.61 11.44 -18.34
N GLU A 58 -14.57 11.57 -19.19
CA GLU A 58 -13.31 10.82 -19.02
C GLU A 58 -12.55 11.29 -17.78
N ILE A 59 -12.53 12.60 -17.51
CA ILE A 59 -11.92 13.18 -16.29
C ILE A 59 -12.65 12.68 -15.05
N PHE A 60 -13.99 12.74 -15.04
CA PHE A 60 -14.80 12.22 -13.93
C PHE A 60 -14.57 10.73 -13.70
N LEU A 61 -14.56 9.93 -14.76
CA LEU A 61 -14.31 8.50 -14.68
C LEU A 61 -12.92 8.22 -14.10
N THR A 62 -11.89 8.91 -14.60
CA THR A 62 -10.51 8.74 -14.14
C THR A 62 -10.36 9.11 -12.68
N GLY A 63 -10.94 10.23 -12.25
CA GLY A 63 -10.94 10.65 -10.85
C GLY A 63 -11.71 9.70 -9.95
N LEU A 64 -12.83 9.15 -10.40
CA LEU A 64 -13.61 8.15 -9.67
C LEU A 64 -12.85 6.84 -9.52
N VAL A 65 -12.19 6.37 -10.60
CA VAL A 65 -11.36 5.16 -10.58
C VAL A 65 -10.14 5.34 -9.69
N LEU A 66 -9.48 6.50 -9.75
CA LEU A 66 -8.38 6.87 -8.85
C LEU A 66 -8.83 6.87 -7.39
N PHE A 67 -9.96 7.50 -7.09
CA PHE A 67 -10.52 7.56 -5.73
C PHE A 67 -10.94 6.17 -5.22
N ALA A 68 -11.53 5.34 -6.07
CA ALA A 68 -11.83 3.96 -5.73
C ALA A 68 -10.57 3.16 -5.39
N GLY A 69 -9.49 3.34 -6.17
CA GLY A 69 -8.17 2.78 -5.87
C GLY A 69 -7.66 3.20 -4.49
N LEU A 70 -7.74 4.50 -4.17
CA LEU A 70 -7.34 5.04 -2.86
C LEU A 70 -8.06 4.36 -1.71
N ARG A 71 -9.39 4.28 -1.77
CA ARG A 71 -10.22 3.68 -0.71
C ARG A 71 -9.96 2.18 -0.57
N TRP A 72 -9.71 1.49 -1.68
CA TRP A 72 -9.33 0.08 -1.65
C TRP A 72 -7.97 -0.10 -0.98
N GLY A 73 -6.98 0.71 -1.33
CA GLY A 73 -5.63 0.63 -0.76
C GLY A 73 -5.63 0.86 0.74
N GLU A 74 -6.45 1.79 1.22
CA GLU A 74 -6.65 2.04 2.65
C GLU A 74 -7.25 0.85 3.38
N SER A 75 -8.29 0.25 2.80
CA SER A 75 -8.90 -0.94 3.39
C SER A 75 -7.91 -2.11 3.41
N ALA A 76 -7.10 -2.26 2.36
CA ALA A 76 -6.04 -3.26 2.30
C ALA A 76 -4.96 -3.02 3.38
N PHE A 77 -4.54 -1.77 3.58
CA PHE A 77 -3.59 -1.41 4.64
C PHE A 77 -4.16 -1.68 6.04
N ALA A 78 -5.41 -1.29 6.30
CA ALA A 78 -6.07 -1.55 7.58
C ALA A 78 -6.16 -3.05 7.88
N LYS A 79 -6.53 -3.86 6.88
CA LYS A 79 -6.55 -5.32 7.01
C LYS A 79 -5.15 -5.89 7.26
N ALA A 80 -4.15 -5.41 6.54
CA ALA A 80 -2.76 -5.80 6.75
C ALA A 80 -2.28 -5.43 8.15
N TRP A 81 -2.65 -4.26 8.67
CA TRP A 81 -2.36 -3.80 10.02
C TRP A 81 -2.92 -4.75 11.08
N ASP A 82 -4.22 -5.05 11.01
CA ASP A 82 -4.90 -5.93 11.97
C ASP A 82 -4.28 -7.34 11.97
N GLU A 83 -3.98 -7.87 10.77
CA GLU A 83 -3.26 -9.14 10.66
C GLU A 83 -1.89 -9.08 11.32
N CYS A 84 -1.20 -7.96 11.17
CA CYS A 84 0.13 -7.73 11.72
C CYS A 84 0.15 -7.64 13.23
N VAL A 85 -0.86 -7.02 13.84
CA VAL A 85 -0.99 -6.95 15.29
C VAL A 85 -1.11 -8.36 15.88
N LEU A 86 -1.82 -9.25 15.19
CA LEU A 86 -2.04 -10.63 15.63
C LEU A 86 -0.83 -11.53 15.34
N ARG A 87 -0.24 -11.42 14.14
CA ARG A 87 0.78 -12.37 13.63
C ARG A 87 2.22 -11.87 13.72
N GLY A 88 2.46 -10.59 14.01
CA GLY A 88 3.81 -10.01 14.08
C GLY A 88 4.71 -10.70 15.11
N ARG A 89 4.15 -11.14 16.25
CA ARG A 89 4.89 -11.93 17.26
C ARG A 89 5.33 -13.30 16.75
N VAL A 90 4.57 -13.91 15.84
CA VAL A 90 4.92 -15.20 15.23
C VAL A 90 6.14 -15.03 14.34
N VAL A 91 6.20 -13.96 13.55
CA VAL A 91 7.37 -13.62 12.72
C VAL A 91 8.59 -13.41 13.60
N ARG A 92 8.46 -12.68 14.72
CA ARG A 92 9.54 -12.53 15.70
C ARG A 92 10.06 -13.88 16.21
N ALA A 93 9.14 -14.78 16.60
CA ALA A 93 9.50 -16.10 17.10
C ALA A 93 10.27 -16.90 16.05
N GLN A 94 9.88 -16.82 14.77
CA GLN A 94 10.57 -17.49 13.67
C GLN A 94 11.97 -16.91 13.40
N ILE A 95 12.15 -15.59 13.51
CA ILE A 95 13.48 -14.94 13.42
C ILE A 95 14.41 -15.46 14.51
N VAL A 96 13.91 -15.53 15.74
CA VAL A 96 14.67 -16.03 16.89
C VAL A 96 15.02 -17.51 16.71
N GLU A 97 14.07 -18.31 16.22
CA GLU A 97 14.29 -19.74 16.00
C GLU A 97 15.33 -19.98 14.90
N ARG A 98 15.28 -19.23 13.80
CA ARG A 98 16.30 -19.29 12.76
C ARG A 98 17.68 -18.96 13.33
N HIS A 99 17.80 -17.89 14.12
CA HIS A 99 19.07 -17.51 14.72
C HIS A 99 19.64 -18.63 15.60
N LYS A 100 18.81 -19.38 16.35
CA LYS A 100 19.30 -20.55 17.10
C LYS A 100 19.85 -21.66 16.20
N THR A 101 19.29 -21.83 15.00
CA THR A 101 19.68 -22.90 14.08
C THR A 101 20.91 -22.57 13.23
N THR A 102 21.08 -21.30 12.84
CA THR A 102 22.14 -20.86 11.93
C THR A 102 23.18 -19.94 12.58
N ASP A 103 23.00 -19.60 13.86
CA ASP A 103 23.78 -18.61 14.62
C ASP A 103 23.79 -17.20 14.00
N GLU A 104 22.91 -16.95 13.03
CA GLU A 104 22.80 -15.70 12.28
C GLU A 104 21.34 -15.26 12.13
N TYR A 105 21.09 -13.95 12.27
CA TYR A 105 19.80 -13.36 11.91
C TYR A 105 19.65 -13.31 10.38
N PRO A 106 18.43 -13.52 9.84
CA PRO A 106 18.22 -13.40 8.41
C PRO A 106 18.54 -11.97 7.93
N ALA A 107 19.12 -11.81 6.75
CA ALA A 107 19.40 -10.48 6.21
C ALA A 107 18.10 -9.75 5.82
N ARG A 108 17.10 -10.51 5.37
CA ARG A 108 15.78 -10.02 5.00
C ARG A 108 14.68 -10.92 5.54
N LEU A 109 13.48 -10.36 5.74
CA LEU A 109 12.33 -11.15 6.18
C LEU A 109 11.96 -12.24 5.17
N GLU A 110 12.17 -12.00 3.88
CA GLU A 110 11.88 -13.00 2.84
C GLU A 110 12.74 -14.25 2.96
N ASP A 111 13.92 -14.15 3.59
CA ASP A 111 14.84 -15.27 3.74
C ASP A 111 14.30 -16.32 4.70
N LEU A 112 13.35 -15.98 5.59
CA LEU A 112 12.74 -16.88 6.58
C LEU A 112 12.09 -18.12 5.94
N GLY A 113 11.76 -18.10 4.64
CA GLY A 113 11.15 -19.24 3.94
C GLY A 113 9.70 -19.52 4.36
N VAL A 114 9.08 -18.56 5.04
CA VAL A 114 7.70 -18.61 5.54
C VAL A 114 6.86 -17.58 4.81
N ASP A 115 5.54 -17.81 4.76
CA ASP A 115 4.65 -16.80 4.20
C ASP A 115 4.53 -15.60 5.15
N LEU A 116 5.08 -14.46 4.74
CA LEU A 116 5.09 -13.26 5.56
C LEU A 116 3.67 -12.69 5.73
N PRO A 117 3.18 -12.46 6.96
CA PRO A 117 1.89 -11.84 7.18
C PRO A 117 1.92 -10.34 6.82
N CYS A 118 0.75 -9.70 6.92
CA CYS A 118 0.59 -8.26 6.75
C CYS A 118 0.81 -7.79 5.31
N LYS A 119 0.37 -8.59 4.35
CA LYS A 119 0.50 -8.29 2.92
C LYS A 119 -0.55 -7.27 2.50
N CYS A 120 -0.13 -6.27 1.74
CA CYS A 120 -1.04 -5.43 0.98
C CYS A 120 -1.12 -5.93 -0.47
N VAL A 121 -1.92 -5.27 -1.32
CA VAL A 121 -2.08 -5.64 -2.72
C VAL A 121 -0.81 -5.34 -3.52
N LEU A 122 -0.17 -4.18 -3.30
CA LEU A 122 1.06 -3.79 -3.98
C LEU A 122 2.31 -4.04 -3.17
N ARG A 123 2.21 -4.02 -1.83
CA ARG A 123 3.34 -4.23 -0.91
C ARG A 123 3.35 -5.65 -0.33
N LYS A 124 4.51 -6.30 -0.34
CA LYS A 124 4.68 -7.64 0.22
C LYS A 124 4.41 -7.72 1.72
N THR A 125 4.83 -6.73 2.50
CA THR A 125 4.51 -6.63 3.93
C THR A 125 4.68 -5.19 4.40
N ILE A 126 3.93 -4.80 5.43
CA ILE A 126 4.11 -3.52 6.16
C ILE A 126 5.12 -3.62 7.31
N LEU A 127 5.66 -4.82 7.57
CA LEU A 127 6.68 -5.02 8.59
C LEU A 127 8.02 -4.44 8.14
N HIS A 128 8.60 -3.64 9.02
CA HIS A 128 9.95 -3.12 8.91
C HIS A 128 10.87 -3.99 9.76
N TYR A 129 11.97 -4.42 9.14
CA TYR A 129 12.95 -5.28 9.77
C TYR A 129 14.35 -4.73 9.58
N TYR A 130 15.15 -4.83 10.63
CA TYR A 130 16.55 -4.48 10.61
C TYR A 130 17.32 -5.40 11.55
N ALA A 131 18.38 -6.02 11.05
CA ALA A 131 19.28 -6.88 11.82
C ALA A 131 20.70 -6.31 11.83
N ASN A 132 21.39 -6.54 12.94
CA ASN A 132 22.82 -6.29 13.08
C ASN A 132 23.45 -7.34 14.01
N GLU A 133 24.76 -7.26 14.23
CA GLU A 133 25.50 -8.19 15.10
C GLU A 133 25.02 -8.20 16.56
N ARG A 134 24.31 -7.16 17.01
CA ARG A 134 23.82 -7.03 18.39
C ARG A 134 22.39 -7.51 18.57
N GLY A 135 21.67 -7.80 17.49
CA GLY A 135 20.28 -8.22 17.52
C GLY A 135 19.47 -7.74 16.32
N PHE A 136 18.15 -7.75 16.48
CA PHE A 136 17.24 -7.31 15.44
C PHE A 136 16.15 -6.39 15.99
N ARG A 137 15.56 -5.60 15.10
CA ARG A 137 14.35 -4.84 15.34
C ARG A 137 13.31 -5.22 14.29
N LEU A 138 12.12 -5.55 14.77
CA LEU A 138 10.93 -5.78 13.96
C LEU A 138 9.86 -4.81 14.44
N TRP A 139 9.35 -3.98 13.54
CA TRP A 139 8.30 -3.03 13.88
C TRP A 139 7.37 -2.77 12.71
N MET A 140 6.21 -2.21 13.00
CA MET A 140 5.36 -1.55 12.01
C MET A 140 5.00 -0.16 12.49
N SER A 141 4.60 0.70 11.58
CA SER A 141 4.19 2.06 11.88
C SER A 141 3.00 2.46 11.03
N ASN A 142 2.05 3.15 11.66
CA ASN A 142 1.01 3.91 10.98
C ASN A 142 1.10 5.37 11.45
N ASP A 143 0.03 6.11 11.22
CA ASP A 143 -0.13 7.52 11.57
C ASP A 143 -0.26 7.82 13.05
N ARG A 144 -0.62 6.82 13.84
CA ARG A 144 -0.95 6.96 15.26
C ARG A 144 0.11 6.34 16.16
N GLU A 145 0.66 5.22 15.74
CA GLU A 145 1.46 4.37 16.60
C GLU A 145 2.54 3.59 15.85
N ARG A 146 3.58 3.26 16.60
CA ARG A 146 4.65 2.36 16.19
C ARG A 146 4.63 1.16 17.13
N ILE A 147 4.41 -0.03 16.57
CA ILE A 147 4.40 -1.28 17.31
C ILE A 147 5.71 -1.99 17.03
N ALA A 148 6.52 -2.18 18.07
CA ALA A 148 7.71 -3.01 18.03
C ALA A 148 7.39 -4.39 18.61
N PHE A 149 7.98 -5.43 18.02
CA PHE A 149 7.77 -6.81 18.43
C PHE A 149 8.94 -7.37 19.19
#